data_AF-A0A9D1WAW7-F1
#
_entry.id   AF-A0A9D1WAW7-F1
#
_cell.length_a   1.000
_cell.length_b   1.000
_cell.length_c   1.000
_cell.angle_alpha   90.00
_cell.angle_beta   90.00
_cell.angle_gamma   90.00
#
_symmetry.space_group_name_H-M   'P 1'
#
loop_
_entity.id
_entity.type
_entity.pdbx_description
1 polymer ?
#
loop_
_entity_poly.entity_id
_entity_poly.type
_entity_poly.pdbx_seq_one_letter_code
_entity_poly.pdbx_strand_id
1 'polypeptide(L)'
;MKHTKSDRIQVIIAYILGCIFFIIWVLHLYSKIKEDHTSNSPEATPSENVYSSNSSTNSIKWLYGKWKCSTPYGSMYLIIDATTITEMVGNEVNNASYSIKNGVLYAKYRGDGGISTSYPLDINNQRIGAGDGYWYTKMN
;
A
#
# COMPACT_ATOMS: atom_id res chain seq x y z
N MET A 1 -16.95 -27.21 -39.66
CA MET A 1 -16.94 -27.83 -38.31
C MET A 1 -17.56 -26.82 -37.35
N LYS A 2 -18.77 -27.09 -36.84
CA LYS A 2 -19.51 -26.17 -35.97
C LYS A 2 -18.88 -26.18 -34.57
N HIS A 3 -18.12 -25.16 -34.20
CA HIS A 3 -17.77 -24.96 -32.78
C HIS A 3 -19.00 -24.42 -32.06
N THR A 4 -19.63 -25.29 -31.29
CA THR A 4 -20.88 -25.06 -30.61
C THR A 4 -20.67 -24.10 -29.45
N LYS A 5 -21.57 -23.11 -29.33
CA LYS A 5 -21.68 -22.13 -28.24
C LYS A 5 -21.52 -22.74 -26.83
N SER A 6 -21.81 -24.04 -26.70
CA SER A 6 -21.59 -24.89 -25.52
C SER A 6 -20.13 -24.92 -25.03
N ASP A 7 -19.14 -25.01 -25.92
CA ASP A 7 -17.72 -25.14 -25.54
C ASP A 7 -17.19 -23.86 -24.89
N ARG A 8 -17.63 -22.70 -25.40
CA ARG A 8 -17.24 -21.38 -24.86
C ARG A 8 -17.85 -21.14 -23.47
N ILE A 9 -19.06 -21.65 -23.23
CA ILE A 9 -19.72 -21.57 -21.92
C ILE A 9 -19.01 -22.47 -20.91
N GLN A 10 -18.57 -23.67 -21.32
CA GLN A 10 -17.80 -24.56 -20.44
C GLN A 10 -16.46 -23.96 -20.02
N VAL A 11 -15.76 -23.27 -20.92
CA VAL A 11 -14.50 -22.56 -20.60
C VAL A 11 -14.73 -21.44 -19.59
N ILE A 12 -15.83 -20.68 -19.73
CA ILE A 12 -16.18 -19.60 -18.81
C ILE A 12 -16.53 -20.18 -17.42
N ILE A 13 -17.31 -21.27 -17.37
CA ILE A 13 -17.65 -21.94 -16.11
C ILE A 13 -16.39 -22.49 -15.43
N ALA A 14 -15.48 -23.13 -16.17
CA ALA A 14 -14.21 -23.63 -15.64
C ALA A 14 -13.34 -22.50 -15.09
N TYR A 15 -13.30 -21.35 -15.78
CA TYR A 15 -12.58 -20.16 -15.31
C TYR A 15 -13.18 -19.59 -14.02
N ILE A 16 -14.51 -19.44 -13.95
CA ILE A 16 -15.21 -18.95 -12.75
C ILE A 16 -14.95 -19.88 -11.56
N LEU A 17 -15.04 -21.19 -11.76
CA LEU A 17 -14.75 -22.17 -10.71
C LEU A 17 -13.30 -22.07 -10.25
N GLY A 18 -12.35 -21.92 -11.19
CA GLY A 18 -10.94 -21.69 -10.86
C GLY A 18 -10.71 -20.42 -10.02
N CYS A 19 -11.38 -19.31 -10.35
CA CYS A 19 -11.32 -18.08 -9.56
C CYS A 19 -11.90 -18.27 -8.16
N ILE A 20 -13.01 -19.00 -8.01
CA ILE A 20 -13.61 -19.29 -6.69
C ILE A 20 -12.65 -20.14 -5.84
N PHE A 21 -12.05 -21.18 -6.39
CA PHE A 21 -11.05 -21.99 -5.68
C PHE A 21 -9.84 -21.17 -5.26
N PHE A 22 -9.36 -20.27 -6.12
CA PHE A 22 -8.26 -19.37 -5.80
C PHE A 22 -8.62 -18.41 -4.65
N ILE A 23 -9.82 -17.83 -4.65
CA ILE A 23 -10.30 -16.96 -3.57
C ILE A 23 -10.43 -17.72 -2.24
N ILE A 24 -10.97 -18.95 -2.26
CA ILE A 24 -11.06 -19.80 -1.06
C ILE A 24 -9.66 -20.13 -0.52
N TRP A 25 -8.70 -20.45 -1.40
CA TRP A 25 -7.32 -20.74 -1.01
C TRP A 25 -6.62 -19.52 -0.40
N VAL A 26 -6.79 -18.34 -0.99
CA VAL A 26 -6.27 -17.07 -0.45
C VAL A 26 -6.89 -16.75 0.91
N LEU A 27 -8.19 -16.93 1.08
CA LEU A 27 -8.86 -16.76 2.38
C LEU A 27 -8.32 -17.74 3.43
N HIS A 28 -8.08 -19.00 3.07
CA HIS A 28 -7.51 -19.99 3.97
C HIS A 28 -6.08 -19.63 4.40
N LEU A 29 -5.27 -19.11 3.46
CA LEU A 29 -3.92 -18.62 3.76
C LEU A 29 -3.96 -17.41 4.70
N TYR A 30 -4.90 -16.48 4.50
CA TYR A 30 -5.09 -15.33 5.38
C TYR A 30 -5.55 -15.72 6.79
N SER A 31 -6.42 -16.72 6.92
CA SER A 31 -6.85 -17.22 8.24
C SER A 31 -5.71 -17.88 9.02
N LYS A 32 -4.81 -18.59 8.34
CA LYS A 32 -3.65 -19.24 8.97
C LYS A 32 -2.64 -18.26 9.57
N ILE A 33 -2.61 -17.02 9.06
CA ILE A 33 -1.73 -15.95 9.59
C ILE A 33 -2.29 -15.34 10.89
N LYS A 34 -3.59 -15.49 11.18
CA LYS A 34 -4.20 -14.92 12.39
C LYS A 34 -4.07 -15.78 13.64
N GLU A 35 -3.71 -17.06 13.53
CA GLU A 35 -3.69 -17.98 14.68
C GLU A 35 -2.33 -18.17 15.37
N ASP A 36 -1.23 -17.57 14.88
CA ASP A 36 0.12 -17.80 15.45
C ASP A 36 0.66 -16.69 16.36
N HIS A 37 -0.23 -15.92 17.00
CA HIS A 37 0.20 -14.96 18.03
C HIS A 37 -0.54 -15.19 19.34
N THR A 38 -0.29 -16.34 19.96
CA THR A 38 -0.39 -16.51 21.41
C THR A 38 0.75 -17.42 21.88
N SER A 39 1.80 -16.81 22.43
CA SER A 39 2.76 -17.50 23.29
C SER A 39 3.30 -16.53 24.34
N ASN A 40 3.31 -16.98 25.59
CA ASN A 40 3.61 -16.25 26.81
C ASN A 40 5.12 -16.23 27.13
N SER A 41 5.65 -15.05 27.51
CA SER A 41 6.70 -14.75 28.53
C SER A 41 8.14 -15.31 28.37
N PRO A 42 9.24 -14.71 28.94
CA PRO A 42 9.34 -13.53 29.79
C PRO A 42 10.31 -12.41 29.32
N GLU A 43 10.05 -11.21 29.86
CA GLU A 43 10.97 -10.13 30.24
C GLU A 43 12.37 -10.07 29.62
N ALA A 44 12.53 -9.17 28.64
CA ALA A 44 13.72 -8.32 28.49
C ALA A 44 13.27 -7.08 27.72
N THR A 45 13.20 -5.94 28.40
CA THR A 45 12.79 -4.63 27.89
C THR A 45 13.64 -4.19 26.69
N PRO A 46 13.03 -3.87 25.53
CA PRO A 46 13.59 -2.89 24.62
C PRO A 46 12.54 -1.77 24.44
N SER A 47 12.94 -0.57 24.84
CA SER A 47 12.20 0.69 24.78
C SER A 47 11.06 0.71 23.75
N GLU A 48 9.84 0.74 24.28
CA GLU A 48 8.62 1.05 23.57
C GLU A 48 8.73 2.48 23.02
N ASN A 49 9.20 2.62 21.78
CA ASN A 49 9.07 3.87 21.06
C ASN A 49 7.61 4.00 20.61
N VAL A 50 6.74 4.29 21.59
CA VAL A 50 5.44 4.87 21.38
C VAL A 50 5.71 6.17 20.62
N TYR A 51 5.61 6.13 19.29
CA TYR A 51 5.45 7.35 18.50
C TYR A 51 4.04 7.88 18.82
N SER A 52 3.99 8.51 19.98
CA SER A 52 2.92 9.31 20.50
C SER A 52 2.50 10.29 19.41
N SER A 53 1.20 10.46 19.27
CA SER A 53 0.48 11.31 18.31
C SER A 53 0.75 12.81 18.48
N ASN A 54 1.92 13.19 18.99
CA ASN A 54 2.47 14.54 19.13
C ASN A 54 3.91 14.63 18.58
N SER A 55 4.23 13.85 17.53
CA SER A 55 5.50 13.98 16.83
C SER A 55 5.54 15.29 16.05
N SER A 56 6.10 16.31 16.71
CA SER A 56 6.60 17.58 16.19
C SER A 56 6.49 17.74 14.66
N THR A 57 5.74 18.75 14.23
CA THR A 57 5.58 19.18 12.83
C THR A 57 6.91 19.50 12.13
N ASN A 58 8.04 19.53 12.84
CA ASN A 58 9.40 19.65 12.29
C ASN A 58 10.00 18.31 11.81
N SER A 59 9.63 17.17 12.40
CA SER A 59 10.22 15.85 12.09
C SER A 59 9.84 15.30 10.71
N ILE A 60 8.75 15.80 10.12
CA ILE A 60 8.21 15.30 8.85
C ILE A 60 8.31 16.30 7.69
N LYS A 61 8.88 17.50 7.91
CA LYS A 61 8.99 18.53 6.84
C LYS A 61 9.76 18.05 5.62
N TRP A 62 10.66 17.09 5.81
CA TRP A 62 11.40 16.48 4.71
C TRP A 62 10.47 15.75 3.71
N LEU A 63 9.27 15.33 4.11
CA LEU A 63 8.28 14.72 3.22
C LEU A 63 7.64 15.72 2.25
N TYR A 64 7.58 17.02 2.60
CA TYR A 64 6.85 17.98 1.80
C TYR A 64 7.54 18.27 0.47
N GLY A 65 6.77 18.35 -0.60
CA GLY A 65 7.25 18.63 -1.95
C GLY A 65 6.78 17.61 -2.97
N LYS A 66 7.44 17.65 -4.13
CA LYS A 66 7.16 16.76 -5.26
C LYS A 66 8.15 15.61 -5.26
N TRP A 67 7.64 14.42 -5.54
CA TRP A 67 8.38 13.17 -5.53
C TRP A 67 8.06 12.41 -6.80
N LYS A 68 9.07 11.73 -7.35
CA LYS A 68 8.93 10.91 -8.56
C LYS A 68 9.51 9.52 -8.33
N CYS A 69 8.79 8.51 -8.75
CA CYS A 69 9.31 7.16 -8.91
C CYS A 69 9.21 6.77 -10.39
N SER A 70 10.29 6.26 -10.95
CA SER A 70 10.32 5.72 -12.33
C SER A 70 10.39 4.20 -12.26
N THR A 71 9.46 3.53 -12.92
CA THR A 71 9.43 2.07 -13.09
C THR A 71 9.45 1.73 -14.57
N PRO A 72 9.69 0.46 -14.96
CA PRO A 72 9.56 0.01 -16.34
C PRO A 72 8.17 0.23 -16.95
N TYR A 73 7.13 0.37 -16.12
CA TYR A 73 5.74 0.55 -16.55
C TYR A 73 5.30 2.01 -16.64
N GLY A 74 6.12 2.94 -16.17
CA GLY A 74 5.81 4.38 -16.20
C GLY A 74 6.41 5.15 -15.04
N SER A 75 5.97 6.39 -14.87
CA SER A 75 6.34 7.22 -13.72
C SER A 75 5.13 7.45 -12.83
N MET A 76 5.38 7.41 -11.53
CA MET A 76 4.41 7.76 -10.49
C MET A 76 4.92 9.01 -9.78
N TYR A 77 4.01 9.90 -9.43
CA TYR A 77 4.33 11.15 -8.74
C TYR A 77 3.53 11.27 -7.45
N LEU A 78 4.18 11.79 -6.41
CA LEU A 78 3.51 12.23 -5.19
C LEU A 78 3.78 13.71 -4.97
N ILE A 79 2.73 14.46 -4.64
CA ILE A 79 2.84 15.83 -4.13
C ILE A 79 2.31 15.82 -2.70
N ILE A 80 3.18 16.10 -1.74
CA ILE A 80 2.85 16.07 -0.32
C ILE A 80 2.99 17.48 0.24
N ASP A 81 1.94 17.95 0.91
CA ASP A 81 1.96 19.17 1.70
C ASP A 81 1.63 18.87 3.18
N ALA A 82 1.36 19.91 3.98
CA ALA A 82 1.11 19.74 5.40
C ALA A 82 -0.15 18.94 5.73
N THR A 83 -1.11 18.82 4.82
CA THR A 83 -2.42 18.21 5.08
C THR A 83 -2.88 17.21 4.03
N THR A 84 -2.31 17.27 2.82
CA THR A 84 -2.73 16.45 1.68
C THR A 84 -1.58 15.74 0.99
N ILE A 85 -1.93 14.64 0.34
CA ILE A 85 -1.09 13.92 -0.61
C ILE A 85 -1.88 13.77 -1.91
N THR A 86 -1.22 14.10 -3.01
CA THR A 86 -1.75 13.90 -4.36
C THR A 86 -0.89 12.89 -5.08
N GLU A 87 -1.49 11.82 -5.59
CA GLU A 87 -0.83 10.85 -6.46
C GLU A 87 -1.18 11.13 -7.92
N MET A 88 -0.20 10.97 -8.80
CA MET A 88 -0.41 11.03 -10.24
C MET A 88 0.24 9.83 -10.91
N VAL A 89 -0.57 9.09 -11.68
CA VAL A 89 -0.13 7.95 -12.48
C VAL A 89 -0.73 8.08 -13.87
N GLY A 90 0.12 8.24 -14.89
CA GLY A 90 -0.35 8.57 -16.24
C GLY A 90 -1.15 9.89 -16.25
N ASN A 91 -2.44 9.81 -16.60
CA ASN A 91 -3.37 10.95 -16.64
C ASN A 91 -4.28 11.02 -15.39
N GLU A 92 -4.19 10.06 -14.48
CA GLU A 92 -5.01 10.03 -13.28
C GLU A 92 -4.38 10.88 -12.19
N VAL A 93 -5.20 11.69 -11.51
CA VAL A 93 -4.79 12.55 -10.41
C VAL A 93 -5.73 12.30 -9.25
N ASN A 94 -5.19 11.74 -8.16
CA ASN A 94 -5.96 11.35 -6.98
C ASN A 94 -5.48 12.16 -5.77
N ASN A 95 -6.40 12.91 -5.15
CA ASN A 95 -6.10 13.68 -3.93
C ASN A 95 -6.62 12.94 -2.69
N ALA A 96 -5.81 12.94 -1.63
CA ALA A 96 -6.08 12.26 -0.37
C ALA A 96 -5.64 13.10 0.83
N SER A 97 -6.28 12.83 1.97
CA SER A 97 -5.67 13.10 3.26
C SER A 97 -4.70 11.98 3.62
N TYR A 98 -3.74 12.26 4.49
CA TYR A 98 -2.81 11.24 4.96
C TYR A 98 -2.59 11.27 6.46
N SER A 99 -2.04 10.17 6.97
CA SER A 99 -1.53 10.04 8.33
C SER A 99 -0.24 9.24 8.32
N ILE A 100 0.61 9.44 9.33
CA ILE A 100 1.86 8.69 9.47
C ILE A 100 1.77 7.88 10.77
N LYS A 101 2.01 6.58 10.70
CA LYS A 101 2.04 5.68 11.86
C LYS A 101 3.11 4.63 11.66
N ASN A 102 3.95 4.41 12.67
CA ASN A 102 4.98 3.36 12.70
C ASN A 102 5.90 3.37 11.46
N GLY A 103 6.36 4.56 11.02
CA GLY A 103 7.23 4.68 9.85
C GLY A 103 6.54 4.40 8.50
N VAL A 104 5.21 4.47 8.45
CA VAL A 104 4.43 4.27 7.23
C VAL A 104 3.52 5.48 7.02
N LEU A 105 3.51 5.99 5.79
CA LEU A 105 2.59 7.02 5.30
C LEU A 105 1.35 6.35 4.72
N TYR A 106 0.19 6.58 5.33
CA TYR A 106 -1.10 6.05 4.90
C TYR A 106 -1.89 7.17 4.21
N ALA A 107 -2.12 7.02 2.91
CA ALA A 107 -2.96 7.91 2.11
C ALA A 107 -4.37 7.34 1.99
N LYS A 108 -5.39 8.16 2.24
CA LYS A 108 -6.80 7.78 2.14
C LYS A 108 -7.46 8.55 0.99
N TYR A 109 -7.52 7.91 -0.17
CA TYR A 109 -8.11 8.49 -1.38
C TYR A 109 -9.64 8.46 -1.33
N ARG A 110 -10.27 9.51 -1.86
CA ARG A 110 -11.73 9.59 -1.97
C ARG A 110 -12.18 8.69 -3.13
N GLY A 111 -13.15 7.81 -2.88
CA GLY A 111 -13.72 6.93 -3.89
C GLY A 111 -13.40 5.46 -3.69
N ASP A 112 -12.30 5.13 -3.00
CA ASP A 112 -11.82 3.75 -2.85
C ASP A 112 -12.48 2.98 -1.69
N GLY A 113 -13.69 3.39 -1.28
CA GLY A 113 -14.39 2.77 -0.15
C GLY A 113 -13.66 2.89 1.20
N GLY A 114 -12.66 3.77 1.30
CA GLY A 114 -11.85 3.97 2.50
C GLY A 114 -10.59 3.09 2.59
N ILE A 115 -10.23 2.38 1.52
CA ILE A 115 -8.93 1.69 1.42
C ILE A 115 -7.80 2.73 1.53
N SER A 116 -6.78 2.42 2.31
CA SER A 116 -5.61 3.28 2.47
C SER A 116 -4.43 2.70 1.72
N THR A 117 -3.82 3.49 0.84
CA THR A 117 -2.53 3.15 0.22
C THR A 117 -1.42 3.45 1.21
N SER A 118 -0.49 2.52 1.39
CA SER A 118 0.61 2.63 2.35
C SER A 118 1.95 2.80 1.64
N TYR A 119 2.74 3.78 2.06
CA TYR A 119 4.10 4.01 1.60
C TYR A 119 5.06 3.86 2.79
N PRO A 120 5.96 2.85 2.79
CA PRO A 120 6.94 2.73 3.85
C PRO A 120 7.92 3.91 3.79
N LEU A 121 8.28 4.45 4.95
CA LEU A 121 9.18 5.58 5.06
C LEU A 121 10.53 5.12 5.61
N ASP A 122 11.59 5.46 4.90
CA ASP A 122 12.94 5.40 5.44
C ASP A 122 13.27 6.79 6.01
N ILE A 123 12.98 6.98 7.29
CA ILE A 123 13.16 8.26 7.98
C ILE A 123 14.64 8.67 8.03
N ASN A 124 15.54 7.69 8.18
CA ASN A 124 16.98 7.95 8.31
C ASN A 124 17.57 8.48 7.01
N ASN A 125 17.15 7.93 5.88
CA ASN A 125 17.61 8.35 4.56
C ASN A 125 16.67 9.36 3.87
N GLN A 126 15.56 9.73 4.53
CA GLN A 126 14.53 10.63 4.02
C GLN A 126 13.97 10.18 2.66
N ARG A 127 13.54 8.92 2.57
CA ARG A 127 12.97 8.31 1.36
C ARG A 127 11.58 7.76 1.58
N ILE A 128 10.80 7.70 0.51
CA ILE A 128 9.46 7.12 0.48
C ILE A 128 9.53 5.89 -0.43
N GLY A 129 9.11 4.73 0.05
CA GLY A 129 9.06 3.51 -0.74
C GLY A 129 7.86 3.49 -1.67
N ALA A 130 8.04 2.90 -2.84
CA ALA A 130 7.01 2.75 -3.88
C ALA A 130 6.59 1.28 -4.12
N GLY A 131 7.02 0.35 -3.24
CA GLY A 131 6.87 -1.09 -3.45
C GLY A 131 7.98 -1.69 -4.32
N ASP A 132 8.12 -3.02 -4.31
CA ASP A 132 9.03 -3.79 -5.18
C ASP A 132 10.48 -3.28 -5.27
N GLY A 133 11.00 -2.74 -4.17
CA GLY A 133 12.36 -2.18 -4.09
C GLY A 133 12.54 -0.80 -4.75
N TYR A 134 11.46 -0.20 -5.27
CA TYR A 134 11.48 1.14 -5.82
C TYR A 134 11.31 2.20 -4.73
N TRP A 135 11.97 3.33 -4.95
CA TRP A 135 11.95 4.49 -4.06
C TRP A 135 11.58 5.74 -4.84
N TYR A 136 10.74 6.57 -4.23
CA TYR A 136 10.53 7.91 -4.71
C TYR A 136 11.78 8.76 -4.47
N THR A 137 12.11 9.58 -5.46
CA THR A 137 13.17 10.59 -5.39
C THR A 137 12.53 11.97 -5.33
N LYS A 138 13.03 12.83 -4.45
CA LYS A 138 12.54 14.20 -4.33
C LYS A 138 12.91 15.00 -5.57
N MET A 139 11.96 15.75 -6.10
CA MET A 139 12.17 16.63 -7.25
C MET A 139 12.61 18.00 -6.74
N ASN A 140 13.65 18.56 -7.37
CA ASN A 140 14.10 19.93 -7.14
C ASN A 140 13.14 20.95 -7.76
#